data_AF-A0A554G8C0-F1
#
_entry.id   AF-A0A554G8C0-F1
#
_cell.length_a   1.000
_cell.length_b   1.000
_cell.length_c   1.000
_cell.angle_alpha   90.00
_cell.angle_beta   90.00
_cell.angle_gamma   90.00
#
_symmetry.space_group_name_H-M   'P 1'
#
loop_
_entity.id
_entity.type
_entity.pdbx_description
1 polymer ?
#
loop_
_entity_poly.entity_id
_entity_poly.type
_entity_poly.pdbx_seq_one_letter_code
_entity_poly.pdbx_strand_id
1 'polypeptide(L)'
;MISFTEKNSPANVNEIESVCKELGISEKNWLRTFWSECNGAVLEDQIVIYPTDQIVERNKTYEIDINFPDYILIGDDSGGGLILIPKKGLEKFYFIGSGDPFINDAEVFDSIEKLTAYVMADADSGSGSGSGSGSGSGSGSGSGNIVSVAEIKPKASDVLKIKKDFNLDYSIALLTKKLEKKEEIISENVKLIKYKSALDLHRKFVRFSSKP
;
A
#
# COMPACT_ATOMS: atom_id res chain seq x y z
N MET A 1 25.84 3.05 3.23
CA MET A 1 25.82 2.37 4.54
C MET A 1 24.80 3.12 5.36
N ILE A 2 23.79 2.43 5.91
CA ILE A 2 22.74 3.07 6.71
C ILE A 2 23.34 3.46 8.07
N SER A 3 23.09 4.70 8.50
CA SER A 3 23.34 5.18 9.84
C SER A 3 22.22 4.75 10.79
N PHE A 4 22.61 4.23 11.95
CA PHE A 4 21.70 3.93 13.05
C PHE A 4 21.85 5.05 14.08
N THR A 5 20.90 5.98 14.12
CA THR A 5 20.93 7.06 15.10
C THR A 5 20.48 6.61 16.48
N GLU A 6 19.58 5.63 16.53
CA GLU A 6 19.33 4.85 17.74
C GLU A 6 19.43 3.36 17.42
N LYS A 7 20.12 2.61 18.29
CA LYS A 7 20.33 1.18 18.13
C LYS A 7 20.19 0.47 19.48
N ASN A 8 19.12 -0.30 19.65
CA ASN A 8 18.93 -1.08 20.86
C ASN A 8 19.85 -2.29 20.90
N SER A 9 20.10 -2.80 22.10
CA SER A 9 20.78 -4.09 22.27
C SER A 9 19.99 -5.22 21.60
N PRO A 10 20.65 -6.31 21.17
CA PRO A 10 19.97 -7.50 20.66
C PRO A 10 18.84 -8.00 21.58
N ALA A 11 17.76 -8.51 20.96
CA ALA A 11 16.65 -9.13 21.69
C ALA A 11 17.05 -10.52 22.21
N ASN A 12 16.40 -10.96 23.28
CA ASN A 12 16.55 -12.34 23.74
C ASN A 12 15.91 -13.30 22.74
N VAL A 13 16.52 -14.47 22.52
CA VAL A 13 15.98 -15.52 21.65
C VAL A 13 14.54 -15.89 22.03
N ASN A 14 14.21 -15.98 23.31
CA ASN A 14 12.87 -16.30 23.79
C ASN A 14 11.84 -15.20 23.44
N GLU A 15 12.26 -13.93 23.45
CA GLU A 15 11.39 -12.80 23.07
C GLU A 15 11.11 -12.85 21.56
N ILE A 16 12.16 -13.07 20.76
CA ILE A 16 12.04 -13.24 19.30
C ILE A 16 11.09 -14.40 18.99
N GLU A 17 11.29 -15.57 19.59
CA GLU A 17 10.46 -16.75 19.37
C GLU A 17 8.99 -16.51 19.75
N SER A 18 8.74 -15.87 20.89
CA SER A 18 7.40 -15.57 21.36
C SER A 18 6.65 -14.66 20.38
N VAL A 19 7.27 -13.54 20.00
CA VAL A 19 6.68 -12.56 19.08
C VAL A 19 6.50 -13.16 17.68
N CYS A 20 7.48 -13.90 17.19
CA CYS A 20 7.39 -14.56 15.89
C CYS A 20 6.26 -15.58 15.84
N LYS A 21 6.04 -16.32 16.93
CA LYS A 21 4.91 -17.25 17.04
C LYS A 21 3.58 -16.51 17.05
N GLU A 22 3.45 -15.41 17.79
CA GLU A 22 2.22 -14.61 17.85
C GLU A 22 1.86 -14.00 16.48
N LEU A 23 2.84 -13.45 15.77
CA LEU A 23 2.62 -12.78 14.49
C LEU A 23 2.65 -13.72 13.27
N GLY A 24 2.99 -15.00 13.46
CA GLY A 24 3.10 -15.99 12.37
C GLY A 24 4.32 -15.77 11.45
N ILE A 25 5.42 -15.24 11.99
CA ILE A 25 6.67 -14.95 11.29
C ILE A 25 7.44 -16.24 11.01
N SER A 26 7.80 -16.48 9.74
CA SER A 26 8.63 -17.62 9.35
C SER A 26 10.06 -17.57 9.90
N GLU A 27 10.69 -18.73 10.09
CA GLU A 27 12.06 -18.86 10.63
C GLU A 27 13.13 -18.12 9.83
N LYS A 28 12.91 -17.91 8.53
CA LYS A 28 13.85 -17.25 7.61
C LYS A 28 13.54 -15.78 7.38
N ASN A 29 12.62 -15.21 8.14
CA ASN A 29 12.23 -13.82 7.97
C ASN A 29 13.34 -12.88 8.46
N TRP A 30 13.63 -11.85 7.68
CA TRP A 30 14.58 -10.78 7.97
C TRP A 30 14.53 -10.27 9.42
N LEU A 31 13.32 -10.11 9.95
CA LEU A 31 13.08 -9.46 11.24
C LEU A 31 13.69 -10.24 12.42
N ARG A 32 13.79 -11.57 12.29
CA ARG A 32 14.46 -12.41 13.30
C ARG A 32 15.96 -12.09 13.36
N THR A 33 16.60 -12.02 12.20
CA THR A 33 18.02 -11.65 12.08
C THR A 33 18.23 -10.24 12.61
N PHE A 34 17.37 -9.30 12.20
CA PHE A 34 17.43 -7.92 12.65
C PHE A 34 17.38 -7.83 14.18
N TRP A 35 16.40 -8.44 14.84
CA TRP A 35 16.29 -8.42 16.30
C TRP A 35 17.44 -9.14 17.02
N SER A 36 18.04 -10.17 16.42
CA SER A 36 19.22 -10.83 16.98
C SER A 36 20.48 -9.96 16.96
N GLU A 37 20.49 -8.90 16.15
CA GLU A 37 21.57 -7.91 16.07
C GLU A 37 21.20 -6.58 16.73
N CYS A 38 19.90 -6.26 16.78
CA CYS A 38 19.35 -4.98 17.18
C CYS A 38 17.84 -5.07 17.49
N ASN A 39 17.43 -4.96 18.76
CA ASN A 39 16.02 -5.01 19.13
C ASN A 39 15.28 -3.68 18.86
N GLY A 40 15.08 -3.34 17.59
CA GLY A 40 14.55 -2.05 17.18
C GLY A 40 15.62 -0.97 17.06
N ALA A 41 15.39 -0.03 16.14
CA ALA A 41 16.34 1.01 15.78
C ALA A 41 15.66 2.21 15.14
N VAL A 42 16.36 3.34 15.13
CA VAL A 42 16.07 4.47 14.26
C VAL A 42 17.16 4.54 13.18
N LEU A 43 16.74 4.49 11.92
CA LEU A 43 17.60 4.52 10.74
C LEU A 43 17.52 5.90 10.08
N GLU A 44 18.68 6.54 9.91
CA GLU A 44 18.81 7.88 9.30
C GLU A 44 17.84 8.94 9.89
N ASP A 45 17.55 8.88 11.19
CA ASP A 45 16.59 9.77 11.89
C ASP A 45 15.14 9.75 11.40
N GLN A 46 14.83 8.90 10.41
CA GLN A 46 13.56 8.92 9.69
C GLN A 46 12.77 7.63 9.84
N ILE A 47 13.42 6.48 9.87
CA ILE A 47 12.72 5.19 9.91
C ILE A 47 12.87 4.56 11.28
N VAL A 48 11.73 4.26 11.91
CA VAL A 48 11.67 3.48 13.13
C VAL A 48 11.40 2.03 12.77
N ILE A 49 12.30 1.12 13.14
CA ILE A 49 12.02 -0.33 13.15
C ILE A 49 11.65 -0.74 14.56
N TYR A 50 10.49 -1.37 14.73
CA TYR A 50 9.94 -1.63 16.05
C TYR A 50 10.71 -2.71 16.83
N PRO A 51 10.91 -2.51 18.13
CA PRO A 51 11.38 -3.56 19.03
C PRO A 51 10.31 -4.65 19.23
N THR A 52 10.75 -5.81 19.72
CA THR A 52 9.90 -6.99 19.99
C THR A 52 8.76 -6.70 20.97
N ASP A 53 8.95 -5.79 21.92
CA ASP A 53 7.95 -5.44 22.93
C ASP A 53 6.84 -4.51 22.43
N GLN A 54 7.05 -3.82 21.30
CA GLN A 54 6.08 -2.88 20.72
C GLN A 54 5.38 -3.41 19.47
N ILE A 55 6.04 -4.26 18.69
CA ILE A 55 5.55 -4.64 17.35
C ILE A 55 4.17 -5.29 17.36
N VAL A 56 3.86 -6.10 18.38
CA VAL A 56 2.55 -6.75 18.52
C VAL A 56 1.44 -5.72 18.72
N GLU A 57 1.64 -4.77 19.61
CA GLU A 57 0.68 -3.68 19.85
C GLU A 57 0.51 -2.85 18.58
N ARG A 58 1.61 -2.49 17.91
CA ARG A 58 1.57 -1.70 16.67
C ARG A 58 0.79 -2.40 15.56
N ASN A 59 0.98 -3.70 15.35
CA ASN A 59 0.20 -4.45 14.36
C ASN A 59 -1.30 -4.47 14.70
N LYS A 60 -1.66 -4.52 16.00
CA LYS A 60 -3.06 -4.46 16.45
C LYS A 60 -3.66 -3.05 16.24
N THR A 61 -2.91 -2.01 16.59
CA THR A 61 -3.35 -0.60 16.44
C THR A 61 -3.68 -0.25 15.00
N TYR A 62 -2.93 -0.79 14.04
CA TYR A 62 -3.17 -0.58 12.60
C TYR A 62 -4.01 -1.69 11.94
N GLU A 63 -4.58 -2.61 12.73
CA GLU A 63 -5.44 -3.71 12.24
C GLU A 63 -4.81 -4.49 11.06
N ILE A 64 -3.49 -4.73 11.14
CA ILE A 64 -2.71 -5.29 10.03
C ILE A 64 -3.15 -6.71 9.69
N ASP A 65 -3.55 -7.49 10.69
CA ASP A 65 -4.08 -8.84 10.50
C ASP A 65 -5.42 -8.86 9.75
N ILE A 66 -6.20 -7.77 9.82
CA ILE A 66 -7.46 -7.59 9.09
C ILE A 66 -7.19 -7.06 7.68
N ASN A 67 -6.39 -5.99 7.57
CA ASN A 67 -6.20 -5.25 6.33
C ASN A 67 -5.16 -5.91 5.41
N PHE A 68 -4.11 -6.50 5.97
CA PHE A 68 -2.98 -7.10 5.27
C PHE A 68 -2.58 -8.45 5.89
N PRO A 69 -3.46 -9.48 5.85
CA PRO A 69 -3.32 -10.71 6.64
C PRO A 69 -2.03 -11.51 6.38
N ASP A 70 -1.42 -11.37 5.20
CA ASP A 70 -0.18 -12.04 4.81
C ASP A 70 1.08 -11.22 5.12
N TYR A 71 0.93 -10.04 5.72
CA TYR A 71 1.99 -9.07 6.00
C TYR A 71 2.08 -8.74 7.49
N ILE A 72 3.20 -8.13 7.88
CA ILE A 72 3.44 -7.61 9.22
C ILE A 72 3.98 -6.20 9.08
N LEU A 73 3.46 -5.29 9.90
CA LEU A 73 4.02 -3.97 10.11
C LEU A 73 5.26 -4.08 10.99
N ILE A 74 6.40 -3.63 10.47
CA ILE A 74 7.69 -3.71 11.17
C ILE A 74 8.24 -2.36 11.60
N GLY A 75 7.66 -1.27 11.09
CA GLY A 75 8.16 0.07 11.32
C GLY A 75 7.32 1.15 10.66
N ASP A 76 7.70 2.40 10.89
CA ASP A 76 7.09 3.60 10.30
C ASP A 76 8.13 4.69 10.05
N ASP A 77 7.76 5.73 9.31
CA ASP A 77 8.58 6.93 9.07
C ASP A 77 8.25 8.09 10.03
N SER A 78 7.36 7.86 11.00
CA SER A 78 6.74 8.84 11.91
C SER A 78 6.02 10.03 11.24
N GLY A 79 5.93 10.05 9.90
CA GLY A 79 5.20 10.99 9.05
C GLY A 79 3.88 10.43 8.51
N GLY A 80 3.57 9.17 8.84
CA GLY A 80 2.34 8.48 8.45
C GLY A 80 2.55 7.39 7.40
N GLY A 81 3.78 7.11 6.99
CA GLY A 81 4.19 5.95 6.21
C GLY A 81 4.45 4.73 7.09
N LEU A 82 3.98 3.58 6.62
CA LEU A 82 4.09 2.28 7.26
C LEU A 82 5.00 1.37 6.45
N ILE A 83 5.82 0.58 7.15
CA ILE A 83 6.74 -0.38 6.53
C ILE A 83 6.26 -1.79 6.83
N LEU A 84 5.87 -2.52 5.80
CA LEU A 84 5.40 -3.89 5.91
C LEU A 84 6.36 -4.87 5.21
N ILE A 85 6.39 -6.10 5.71
CA ILE A 85 7.05 -7.23 5.05
C ILE A 85 6.10 -8.44 5.00
N PRO A 86 6.26 -9.35 4.02
CA PRO A 86 5.52 -10.62 4.01
C PRO A 86 5.85 -11.47 5.25
N LYS A 87 4.84 -12.12 5.85
CA LYS A 87 5.02 -13.13 6.92
C LYS A 87 5.92 -14.29 6.48
N LYS A 88 5.79 -14.65 5.20
CA LYS A 88 6.40 -15.81 4.54
C LYS A 88 6.83 -15.41 3.13
N GLY A 89 7.87 -16.07 2.62
CA GLY A 89 8.29 -15.93 1.22
C GLY A 89 9.56 -15.11 1.07
N LEU A 90 9.68 -14.44 -0.09
CA LEU A 90 10.84 -13.61 -0.43
C LEU A 90 10.82 -12.31 0.37
N GLU A 91 11.99 -11.92 0.84
CA GLU A 91 12.21 -10.69 1.58
C GLU A 91 12.02 -9.48 0.65
N LYS A 92 10.99 -8.68 0.94
CA LYS A 92 10.68 -7.41 0.30
C LYS A 92 10.08 -6.46 1.33
N PHE A 93 10.34 -5.18 1.16
CA PHE A 93 9.85 -4.12 2.02
C PHE A 93 8.81 -3.29 1.27
N TYR A 94 7.65 -3.10 1.87
CA TYR A 94 6.52 -2.39 1.31
C TYR A 94 6.33 -1.11 2.11
N PHE A 95 6.42 0.04 1.45
CA PHE A 95 6.16 1.34 2.06
C PHE A 95 4.81 1.87 1.60
N ILE A 96 3.91 2.13 2.53
CA ILE A 96 2.54 2.54 2.24
C ILE A 96 2.06 3.61 3.22
N GLY A 97 1.23 4.55 2.79
CA GLY A 97 0.58 5.48 3.71
C GLY A 97 -0.37 4.75 4.66
N SER A 98 -0.40 5.15 5.93
CA SER A 98 -1.26 4.58 6.99
C SER A 98 -2.75 4.67 6.70
N GLY A 99 -3.18 5.58 5.82
CA GLY A 99 -4.55 5.69 5.33
C GLY A 99 -4.85 4.92 4.05
N ASP A 100 -3.87 4.22 3.46
CA ASP A 100 -4.06 3.49 2.20
C ASP A 100 -4.40 2.02 2.48
N PRO A 101 -5.60 1.55 2.11
CA PRO A 101 -6.04 0.19 2.39
C PRO A 101 -5.47 -0.85 1.40
N PHE A 102 -4.56 -0.49 0.50
CA PHE A 102 -4.15 -1.34 -0.61
C PHE A 102 -2.64 -1.59 -0.66
N ILE A 103 -2.23 -2.80 -0.28
CA ILE A 103 -0.82 -3.22 -0.34
C ILE A 103 -0.19 -3.18 -1.74
N ASN A 104 -1.02 -3.20 -2.80
CA ASN A 104 -0.54 -3.11 -4.18
C ASN A 104 -0.13 -1.69 -4.60
N ASP A 105 -0.55 -0.68 -3.83
CA ASP A 105 -0.21 0.72 -4.07
C ASP A 105 1.09 1.10 -3.34
N ALA A 106 1.65 0.16 -2.58
CA ALA A 106 2.90 0.36 -1.86
C ALA A 106 4.09 0.46 -2.80
N GLU A 107 5.03 1.33 -2.45
CA GLU A 107 6.37 1.31 -3.02
C GLU A 107 7.13 0.08 -2.50
N VAL A 108 7.74 -0.69 -3.41
CA VAL A 108 8.32 -2.00 -3.07
C VAL A 108 9.83 -2.00 -3.28
N PHE A 109 10.55 -2.40 -2.24
CA PHE A 109 12.01 -2.40 -2.20
C PHE A 109 12.55 -3.79 -1.89
N ASP A 110 13.63 -4.16 -2.57
CA ASP A 110 14.33 -5.42 -2.32
C ASP A 110 15.33 -5.34 -1.15
N SER A 111 15.48 -4.17 -0.52
CA SER A 111 16.33 -4.00 0.65
C SER A 111 15.91 -2.79 1.49
N ILE A 112 16.26 -2.81 2.78
CA ILE A 112 15.96 -1.70 3.70
C ILE A 112 16.73 -0.42 3.31
N GLU A 113 17.94 -0.53 2.74
CA GLU A 113 18.74 0.61 2.27
C GLU A 113 18.04 1.39 1.17
N LYS A 114 17.40 0.70 0.22
CA LYS A 114 16.66 1.35 -0.87
C LYS A 114 15.41 2.06 -0.34
N LEU A 115 14.70 1.43 0.61
CA LEU A 115 13.56 2.04 1.27
C LEU A 115 13.99 3.28 2.05
N THR A 116 15.06 3.19 2.84
CA THR A 116 15.60 4.33 3.58
C THR A 116 16.01 5.47 2.64
N ALA A 117 16.72 5.18 1.55
CA ALA A 117 17.09 6.19 0.57
C ALA A 117 15.87 6.89 -0.06
N TYR A 118 14.78 6.16 -0.29
CA TYR A 118 13.52 6.71 -0.79
C TYR A 118 12.90 7.69 0.22
N VAL A 119 12.75 7.29 1.48
CA VAL A 119 12.18 8.14 2.55
C VAL A 119 13.02 9.41 2.78
N MET A 120 14.35 9.28 2.72
CA MET A 120 15.25 10.42 2.88
C MET A 120 15.16 11.43 1.73
N ALA A 121 14.89 10.97 0.50
CA ALA A 121 14.74 11.87 -0.65
C ALA A 121 13.49 12.77 -0.52
N ASP A 122 12.41 12.25 0.06
CA ASP A 122 11.20 13.02 0.30
C ASP A 122 11.36 14.02 1.45
N ALA A 123 12.13 13.67 2.50
CA ALA A 123 12.41 14.56 3.64
C ALA A 123 13.21 15.82 3.26
N ASP A 124 14.10 15.74 2.27
CA ASP A 124 14.89 16.87 1.77
C ASP A 124 14.08 17.77 0.80
N SER A 125 12.92 17.29 0.34
CA SER A 125 11.98 18.08 -0.46
C SER A 125 11.02 18.89 0.43
N GLY A 126 11.59 19.74 1.28
CA GLY A 126 10.83 20.70 2.08
C GLY A 126 9.96 21.62 1.21
N SER A 127 8.65 21.36 1.23
CA SER A 127 7.53 22.22 0.80
C SER A 127 7.42 22.58 -0.70
N GLY A 128 6.24 22.29 -1.27
CA GLY A 128 5.84 22.90 -2.53
C GLY A 128 4.52 22.35 -3.07
N SER A 129 3.41 22.97 -2.68
CA SER A 129 2.17 22.96 -3.45
C SER A 129 2.48 23.38 -4.90
N GLY A 130 2.67 22.41 -5.79
CA GLY A 130 3.06 22.61 -7.16
C GLY A 130 1.92 22.29 -8.11
N SER A 131 1.09 23.29 -8.42
CA SER A 131 0.17 23.26 -9.55
C SER A 131 0.96 23.07 -10.85
N GLY A 132 0.95 21.85 -11.38
CA GLY A 132 1.60 21.49 -12.64
C GLY A 132 0.62 21.43 -13.80
N SER A 133 0.45 22.54 -14.52
CA SER A 133 -0.20 22.59 -15.83
C SER A 133 0.66 21.86 -16.87
N GLY A 134 0.17 20.74 -17.39
CA GLY A 134 0.81 19.99 -18.47
C GLY A 134 -0.06 19.97 -19.73
N SER A 135 0.26 20.83 -20.69
CA SER A 135 -0.26 20.77 -22.06
C SER A 135 0.44 19.63 -22.82
N GLY A 136 -0.34 18.64 -23.25
CA GLY A 136 0.14 17.53 -24.09
C GLY A 136 -0.83 17.26 -25.24
N SER A 137 -0.38 17.58 -26.45
CA SER A 137 -1.12 17.43 -27.70
C SER A 137 -1.20 15.97 -28.17
N GLY A 138 -2.44 15.48 -28.29
CA GLY A 138 -2.95 14.70 -29.43
C GLY A 138 -2.48 13.25 -29.64
N SER A 139 -3.33 12.29 -29.25
CA SER A 139 -3.88 11.24 -30.16
C SER A 139 -4.82 10.29 -29.41
N GLY A 140 -6.10 10.28 -29.81
CA GLY A 140 -7.12 9.32 -29.31
C GLY A 140 -8.07 9.84 -28.23
N SER A 141 -8.63 11.05 -28.38
CA SER A 141 -9.64 11.60 -27.45
C SER A 141 -11.04 11.04 -27.73
N GLY A 142 -11.19 9.72 -27.68
CA GLY A 142 -12.52 9.15 -27.46
C GLY A 142 -12.92 9.47 -26.03
N SER A 143 -13.79 10.47 -25.83
CA SER A 143 -14.56 10.58 -24.59
C SER A 143 -15.65 9.50 -24.63
N GLY A 144 -15.91 8.89 -23.48
CA GLY A 144 -16.91 7.84 -23.37
C GLY A 144 -17.22 7.54 -21.92
N ASN A 145 -18.01 6.51 -21.71
CA ASN A 145 -18.47 6.10 -20.40
C ASN A 145 -17.65 4.92 -19.91
N ILE A 146 -17.37 4.88 -18.61
CA ILE A 146 -16.94 3.65 -17.94
C ILE A 146 -18.21 2.94 -17.52
N VAL A 147 -18.38 1.71 -18.00
CA VAL A 147 -19.56 0.89 -17.71
C VAL A 147 -19.14 -0.40 -17.02
N SER A 148 -20.04 -0.95 -16.22
CA SER A 148 -19.85 -2.23 -15.56
C SER A 148 -20.00 -3.41 -16.53
N VAL A 149 -19.23 -4.47 -16.27
CA VAL A 149 -19.21 -5.71 -17.08
C VAL A 149 -20.08 -6.81 -16.46
N ALA A 150 -20.33 -6.74 -15.15
CA ALA A 150 -21.15 -7.66 -14.35
C ALA A 150 -21.02 -9.14 -14.72
N GLU A 151 -19.81 -9.67 -14.55
CA GLU A 151 -19.54 -11.11 -14.62
C GLU A 151 -19.41 -11.74 -13.23
N ILE A 152 -18.98 -10.95 -12.24
CA ILE A 152 -18.65 -11.40 -10.89
C ILE A 152 -19.11 -10.35 -9.89
N LYS A 153 -19.67 -10.80 -8.76
CA LYS A 153 -19.99 -9.93 -7.63
C LYS A 153 -18.69 -9.37 -7.00
N PRO A 154 -18.50 -8.05 -6.95
CA PRO A 154 -17.27 -7.46 -6.41
C PRO A 154 -17.20 -7.63 -4.89
N LYS A 155 -16.00 -7.86 -4.35
CA LYS A 155 -15.76 -7.79 -2.90
C LYS A 155 -15.68 -6.33 -2.47
N ALA A 156 -15.90 -6.06 -1.17
CA ALA A 156 -15.79 -4.69 -0.64
C ALA A 156 -14.46 -4.00 -0.99
N SER A 157 -13.35 -4.75 -0.94
CA SER A 157 -12.02 -4.27 -1.34
C SER A 157 -11.93 -3.89 -2.83
N ASP A 158 -12.57 -4.66 -3.72
CA ASP A 158 -12.61 -4.34 -5.15
C ASP A 158 -13.41 -3.05 -5.39
N VAL A 159 -14.55 -2.89 -4.71
CA VAL A 159 -15.40 -1.68 -4.82
C VAL A 159 -14.65 -0.43 -4.35
N LEU A 160 -13.88 -0.53 -3.27
CA LEU A 160 -13.06 0.56 -2.77
C LEU A 160 -11.96 0.97 -3.76
N LYS A 161 -11.25 -0.01 -4.36
CA LYS A 161 -10.22 0.27 -5.39
C LYS A 161 -10.80 0.98 -6.60
N ILE A 162 -11.91 0.47 -7.12
CA ILE A 162 -12.60 1.09 -8.26
C ILE A 162 -13.06 2.51 -7.90
N LYS A 163 -13.58 2.73 -6.68
CA LYS A 163 -13.95 4.08 -6.24
C LYS A 163 -12.76 5.05 -6.26
N LYS A 164 -11.61 4.64 -5.70
CA LYS A 164 -10.37 5.45 -5.64
C LYS A 164 -9.82 5.72 -7.04
N ASP A 165 -9.58 4.67 -7.82
CA ASP A 165 -8.88 4.75 -9.11
C ASP A 165 -9.67 5.53 -10.17
N PHE A 166 -10.99 5.48 -10.11
CA PHE A 166 -11.85 6.25 -11.01
C PHE A 166 -12.30 7.59 -10.42
N ASN A 167 -11.88 7.92 -9.19
CA ASN A 167 -12.26 9.12 -8.44
C ASN A 167 -13.78 9.33 -8.39
N LEU A 168 -14.50 8.31 -7.92
CA LEU A 168 -15.96 8.26 -7.91
C LEU A 168 -16.53 8.74 -6.58
N ASP A 169 -17.57 9.55 -6.64
CA ASP A 169 -18.31 10.02 -5.46
C ASP A 169 -19.58 9.20 -5.18
N TYR A 170 -19.45 7.87 -5.18
CA TYR A 170 -20.54 6.98 -4.78
C TYR A 170 -20.34 6.48 -3.35
N SER A 171 -21.46 6.17 -2.67
CA SER A 171 -21.41 5.29 -1.51
C SER A 171 -21.01 3.88 -1.94
N ILE A 172 -20.38 3.12 -1.04
CA ILE A 172 -19.95 1.74 -1.33
C ILE A 172 -21.13 0.86 -1.73
N ALA A 173 -22.28 1.00 -1.04
CA ALA A 173 -23.48 0.24 -1.36
C ALA A 173 -24.04 0.57 -2.76
N LEU A 174 -24.03 1.84 -3.16
CA LEU A 174 -24.51 2.27 -4.47
C LEU A 174 -23.57 1.79 -5.59
N LEU A 175 -22.26 1.94 -5.41
CA LEU A 175 -21.27 1.46 -6.39
C LEU A 175 -21.33 -0.06 -6.55
N THR A 176 -21.47 -0.79 -5.44
CA THR A 176 -21.65 -2.26 -5.47
C THR A 176 -22.85 -2.65 -6.35
N LYS A 177 -24.02 -2.02 -6.12
CA LYS A 177 -25.23 -2.28 -6.91
C LYS A 177 -25.05 -1.96 -8.40
N LYS A 178 -24.29 -0.93 -8.75
CA LYS A 178 -23.98 -0.59 -10.14
C LYS A 178 -23.06 -1.63 -10.79
N LEU A 179 -22.01 -2.05 -10.09
CA LEU A 179 -21.06 -3.06 -10.58
C LEU A 179 -21.66 -4.46 -10.74
N GLU A 180 -22.69 -4.79 -9.96
CA GLU A 180 -23.44 -6.05 -10.07
C GLU A 180 -24.38 -6.12 -11.30
N LYS A 181 -24.62 -5.00 -11.99
CA LYS A 181 -25.47 -4.94 -13.19
C LYS A 181 -24.62 -4.74 -14.42
N LYS A 182 -24.99 -5.34 -15.55
CA LYS A 182 -24.23 -5.21 -16.81
C LYS A 182 -24.59 -3.90 -17.52
N GLU A 183 -23.60 -3.25 -18.13
CA GLU A 183 -23.77 -1.99 -18.87
C GLU A 183 -24.27 -0.81 -18.02
N GLU A 184 -24.15 -0.85 -16.69
CA GLU A 184 -24.45 0.31 -15.86
C GLU A 184 -23.32 1.33 -15.95
N ILE A 185 -23.70 2.60 -16.10
CA ILE A 185 -22.73 3.69 -16.15
C ILE A 185 -22.14 3.90 -14.76
N ILE A 186 -20.82 3.81 -14.68
CA ILE A 186 -20.00 4.06 -13.49
C ILE A 186 -19.47 5.49 -13.53
N SER A 187 -18.95 5.93 -14.67
CA SER A 187 -18.45 7.29 -14.85
C SER A 187 -18.75 7.78 -16.26
N GLU A 188 -19.22 9.02 -16.37
CA GLU A 188 -19.63 9.61 -17.64
C GLU A 188 -18.56 10.52 -18.21
N ASN A 189 -18.51 10.61 -19.55
CA ASN A 189 -17.73 11.62 -20.28
C ASN A 189 -16.26 11.67 -19.88
N VAL A 190 -15.66 10.51 -19.62
CA VAL A 190 -14.25 10.41 -19.25
C VAL A 190 -13.36 10.30 -20.47
N LYS A 191 -12.13 10.81 -20.35
CA LYS A 191 -11.08 10.58 -21.34
C LYS A 191 -10.44 9.22 -21.09
N LEU A 192 -10.47 8.32 -22.08
CA LEU A 192 -9.85 6.99 -21.99
C LEU A 192 -8.41 7.06 -21.48
N ILE A 193 -7.61 8.03 -21.96
CA ILE A 193 -6.21 8.18 -21.60
C ILE A 193 -5.98 8.40 -20.10
N LYS A 194 -6.93 9.04 -19.40
CA LYS A 194 -6.83 9.31 -17.96
C LYS A 194 -6.95 8.04 -17.13
N TYR A 195 -7.72 7.06 -17.61
CA TYR A 195 -8.10 5.89 -16.81
C TYR A 195 -7.61 4.58 -17.42
N LYS A 196 -6.68 4.61 -18.38
CA LYS A 196 -6.20 3.41 -19.08
C LYS A 196 -5.65 2.36 -18.11
N SER A 197 -4.74 2.75 -17.21
CA SER A 197 -4.16 1.84 -16.22
C SER A 197 -5.21 1.26 -15.26
N ALA A 198 -6.15 2.10 -14.80
CA ALA A 198 -7.25 1.66 -13.93
C ALA A 198 -8.21 0.69 -14.64
N LEU A 199 -8.50 0.92 -15.92
CA LEU A 199 -9.32 0.02 -16.73
C LEU A 199 -8.65 -1.34 -16.91
N ASP A 200 -7.34 -1.38 -17.14
CA ASP A 200 -6.59 -2.64 -17.29
C ASP A 200 -6.56 -3.45 -15.98
N LEU A 201 -6.40 -2.75 -14.85
CA LEU A 201 -6.42 -3.33 -13.50
C LEU A 201 -7.79 -3.90 -13.13
N HIS A 202 -8.87 -3.18 -13.48
CA HIS A 202 -10.24 -3.50 -13.09
C HIS A 202 -11.11 -4.09 -14.21
N ARG A 203 -10.50 -4.61 -15.29
CA ARG A 203 -11.19 -5.11 -16.50
C ARG A 203 -12.27 -6.17 -16.24
N LYS A 204 -12.17 -6.90 -15.13
CA LYS A 204 -13.17 -7.89 -14.67
C LYS A 204 -14.48 -7.26 -14.20
N PHE A 205 -14.47 -5.97 -13.87
CA PHE A 205 -15.62 -5.26 -13.31
C PHE A 205 -16.08 -4.11 -14.20
N VAL A 206 -15.16 -3.41 -14.86
CA VAL A 206 -15.47 -2.23 -15.65
C VAL A 206 -14.75 -2.25 -16.99
N ARG A 207 -15.33 -1.58 -17.97
CA ARG A 207 -14.74 -1.35 -19.29
C ARG A 207 -15.08 0.03 -19.81
N PHE A 208 -14.31 0.50 -20.78
CA PHE A 208 -14.66 1.69 -21.54
C PHE A 208 -15.74 1.38 -22.57
N SER A 209 -16.67 2.30 -22.74
CA SER A 209 -17.72 2.29 -23.76
C SER A 209 -17.70 3.61 -24.50
N SER A 210 -17.44 3.57 -25.81
CA SER A 210 -17.51 4.73 -26.69
C SER A 210 -18.93 5.06 -27.15
N LYS A 211 -19.93 4.31 -26.67
CA LYS A 211 -21.35 4.56 -26.98
C LYS A 211 -21.93 5.60 -26.00
N PRO A 212 -22.78 6.53 -26.47
CA PRO A 212 -23.55 7.41 -25.61
C PRO A 212 -24.44 6.61 -24.66
#